data_AF-A0A0M9DYE2-F1
#
_entry.id   AF-A0A0M9DYE2-F1
#
_cell.length_a   1.000
_cell.length_b   1.000
_cell.length_c   1.000
_cell.angle_alpha   90.00
_cell.angle_beta   90.00
_cell.angle_gamma   90.00
#
_symmetry.space_group_name_H-M   'P 1'
#
loop_
_entity.id
_entity.type
_entity.pdbx_description
1 polymer ?
#
loop_
_entity_poly.entity_id
_entity_poly.type
_entity_poly.pdbx_seq_one_letter_code
_entity_poly.pdbx_strand_id
1 'polypeptide(L)'
;MFEEAVSALEEEMKLFPNNNEAKKNYINLLSMKNKSFKKDGKHQIQSLDLNDLNKSLELANKFFMDGNFNKGVDLYEKLINTYNNYSIDLLAMLYDKYQILEKNNADRYTLYQSHFYDFCINPNSKVLDIGSGNIPFRYATFLADISVDEDDYGRAGKPFVKLKEKPAIQCDIEKLPFKDKEIDFVYCSHVLEHSKNPDKACKEIIRIAKRGFIEVPTRAKDMLLNTAKQSNHKWAIDLVNNTLVFTKYSEKDIKGIKTNLLMSMHVNPQTKREKAFSALLYLRADFFNVMLLWENSFKYKIYG
;
A
#
# COMPACT_ATOMS: atom_id res chain seq x y z
N MET A 1 -16.56 -19.67 -11.68
CA MET A 1 -16.64 -19.87 -10.21
C MET A 1 -17.63 -18.94 -9.52
N PHE A 2 -17.42 -17.61 -9.45
CA PHE A 2 -18.41 -16.72 -8.80
C PHE A 2 -19.74 -16.67 -9.55
N GLU A 3 -19.72 -16.47 -10.87
CA GLU A 3 -20.93 -16.40 -11.69
C GLU A 3 -21.70 -17.73 -11.72
N GLU A 4 -20.98 -18.86 -11.75
CA GLU A 4 -21.59 -20.20 -11.65
C GLU A 4 -22.27 -20.43 -10.29
N ALA A 5 -21.64 -19.99 -9.19
CA ALA A 5 -22.21 -20.10 -7.85
C ALA A 5 -23.44 -19.19 -7.64
N VAL A 6 -23.42 -17.99 -8.24
CA VAL A 6 -24.59 -17.09 -8.25
C VAL A 6 -25.73 -17.71 -9.04
N SER A 7 -25.46 -18.23 -10.23
CA SER A 7 -26.47 -18.87 -11.08
C SER A 7 -27.13 -20.07 -10.39
N ALA A 8 -26.34 -20.89 -9.68
CA ALA A 8 -26.86 -22.04 -8.93
C ALA A 8 -27.79 -21.62 -7.77
N LEU A 9 -27.43 -20.57 -7.02
CA LEU A 9 -28.25 -20.05 -5.92
C LEU A 9 -29.52 -19.35 -6.43
N GLU A 10 -29.47 -18.68 -7.58
CA GLU A 10 -30.66 -18.10 -8.23
C GLU A 10 -31.65 -19.18 -8.69
N GLU A 11 -31.15 -20.28 -9.26
CA GLU A 11 -31.98 -21.43 -9.62
C GLU A 11 -32.60 -22.10 -8.39
N GLU A 12 -31.81 -22.31 -7.32
CA GLU A 12 -32.30 -22.88 -6.07
C GLU A 12 -33.40 -22.02 -5.43
N MET A 13 -33.23 -20.69 -5.44
CA MET A 13 -34.23 -19.75 -4.93
C MET A 13 -35.51 -19.67 -5.79
N LYS A 14 -35.42 -19.95 -7.10
CA LYS A 14 -36.59 -20.08 -7.97
C LYS A 14 -37.40 -21.35 -7.66
N LEU A 15 -36.70 -22.45 -7.39
CA LEU A 15 -37.30 -23.75 -7.07
C LEU A 15 -37.87 -23.78 -5.64
N PHE A 16 -37.23 -23.08 -4.69
CA PHE A 16 -37.61 -23.07 -3.28
C PHE A 16 -37.71 -21.63 -2.73
N PRO A 17 -38.83 -20.91 -3.00
CA PRO A 17 -38.97 -19.48 -2.68
C PRO A 17 -38.89 -19.14 -1.18
N ASN A 18 -39.11 -20.11 -0.31
CA ASN A 18 -39.09 -19.96 1.16
C ASN A 18 -37.79 -20.45 1.80
N ASN A 19 -36.78 -20.85 1.01
CA ASN A 19 -35.47 -21.25 1.53
C ASN A 19 -34.69 -20.02 2.02
N ASN A 20 -34.84 -19.73 3.31
CA ASN A 20 -34.20 -18.58 3.97
C ASN A 20 -32.66 -18.72 4.02
N GLU A 21 -32.13 -19.94 3.96
CA GLU A 21 -30.69 -20.20 3.95
C GLU A 21 -30.06 -19.91 2.59
N ALA A 22 -30.71 -20.33 1.49
CA ALA A 22 -30.30 -19.96 0.14
C ALA A 22 -30.35 -18.45 -0.08
N LYS A 23 -31.40 -17.76 0.41
CA LYS A 23 -31.48 -16.29 0.40
C LYS A 23 -30.35 -15.63 1.18
N LYS A 24 -30.02 -16.14 2.37
CA LYS A 24 -28.92 -15.62 3.19
C LYS A 24 -27.57 -15.84 2.50
N ASN A 25 -27.35 -17.00 1.89
CA ASN A 25 -26.13 -17.34 1.16
C ASN A 25 -26.00 -16.50 -0.12
N TYR A 26 -27.09 -16.26 -0.84
CA TYR A 26 -27.13 -15.36 -1.99
C TYR A 26 -26.85 -13.90 -1.61
N ILE A 27 -27.47 -13.39 -0.54
CA ILE A 27 -27.18 -12.05 0.00
C ILE A 27 -25.73 -11.96 0.47
N ASN A 28 -25.19 -12.99 1.12
CA ASN A 28 -23.78 -13.04 1.51
C ASN A 28 -22.87 -13.06 0.28
N LEU A 29 -23.15 -13.86 -0.74
CA LEU A 29 -22.39 -13.90 -2.00
C LEU A 29 -22.44 -12.57 -2.74
N LEU A 30 -23.61 -11.92 -2.80
CA LEU A 30 -23.76 -10.59 -3.39
C LEU A 30 -23.08 -9.51 -2.53
N SER A 31 -23.07 -9.65 -1.20
CA SER A 31 -22.30 -8.77 -0.31
C SER A 31 -20.80 -8.98 -0.47
N MET A 32 -20.36 -10.18 -0.86
CA MET A 32 -18.97 -10.47 -1.25
C MET A 32 -18.66 -9.88 -2.64
N LYS A 33 -19.62 -9.86 -3.57
CA LYS A 33 -19.54 -9.14 -4.86
C LYS A 33 -19.45 -7.61 -4.66
N ASN A 34 -20.23 -7.08 -3.71
CA ASN A 34 -20.32 -5.66 -3.36
C ASN A 34 -19.26 -5.20 -2.35
N LYS A 35 -18.59 -6.14 -1.66
CA LYS A 35 -17.20 -5.98 -1.20
C LYS A 35 -16.27 -6.19 -2.39
N SER A 36 -16.54 -5.49 -3.49
CA SER A 36 -15.47 -5.14 -4.40
C SER A 36 -14.38 -4.51 -3.54
N PHE A 37 -13.18 -5.08 -3.53
CA PHE A 37 -12.00 -4.38 -3.04
C PHE A 37 -11.95 -3.05 -3.78
N LYS A 38 -12.47 -1.99 -3.16
CA LYS A 38 -12.57 -0.71 -3.81
C LYS A 38 -11.16 -0.16 -3.88
N LYS A 39 -10.58 -0.16 -5.08
CA LYS A 39 -9.52 0.76 -5.49
C LYS A 39 -10.09 2.18 -5.70
N ASP A 40 -11.07 2.56 -4.89
CA ASP A 40 -11.76 3.84 -4.93
C ASP A 40 -11.69 4.44 -3.53
N GLY A 41 -10.48 4.82 -3.13
CA GLY A 41 -10.24 5.63 -1.93
C GLY A 41 -10.61 7.11 -2.11
N LYS A 42 -11.43 7.46 -3.11
CA LYS A 42 -12.02 8.81 -3.19
C LYS A 42 -13.14 8.90 -2.17
N HIS A 43 -12.88 9.56 -1.05
CA HIS A 43 -13.87 9.75 0.00
C HIS A 43 -14.93 10.72 -0.54
N GLN A 44 -16.21 10.41 -0.33
CA GLN A 44 -17.29 11.31 -0.76
C GLN A 44 -17.17 12.63 0.01
N ILE A 45 -16.52 13.61 -0.61
CA ILE A 45 -16.68 15.01 -0.27
C ILE A 45 -17.98 15.42 -0.97
N GLN A 46 -19.01 15.75 -0.19
CA GLN A 46 -20.27 16.34 -0.68
C GLN A 46 -19.97 17.49 -1.64
N SER A 47 -20.89 17.81 -2.56
CA SER A 47 -20.74 18.86 -3.58
C SER A 47 -20.18 20.14 -2.97
N LEU A 48 -18.87 20.31 -3.10
CA LEU A 48 -18.17 21.44 -2.54
C LEU A 48 -18.12 22.51 -3.60
N ASP A 49 -18.58 23.71 -3.26
CA ASP A 49 -18.36 24.87 -4.09
C ASP A 49 -16.86 25.21 -4.04
N LEU A 50 -16.15 24.89 -5.12
CA LEU A 50 -14.71 25.14 -5.28
C LEU A 50 -14.43 26.49 -5.94
N ASN A 51 -15.39 27.42 -5.99
CA ASN A 51 -15.19 28.73 -6.62
C ASN A 51 -14.34 29.68 -5.77
N ASP A 52 -14.27 29.46 -4.45
CA ASP A 52 -13.43 30.21 -3.52
C ASP A 52 -12.27 29.35 -3.00
N LEU A 53 -11.06 29.65 -3.49
CA LEU A 53 -9.84 28.94 -3.13
C LEU A 53 -9.52 29.07 -1.64
N ASN A 54 -9.69 30.26 -1.05
CA ASN A 54 -9.34 30.49 0.36
C ASN A 54 -10.26 29.71 1.28
N LYS A 55 -11.57 29.80 1.04
CA LYS A 55 -12.57 29.03 1.80
C LYS A 55 -12.36 27.53 1.67
N SER A 56 -11.98 27.06 0.48
CA SER A 56 -11.67 25.64 0.25
C SER A 56 -10.40 25.20 1.00
N LEU A 57 -9.36 26.03 1.05
CA LEU A 57 -8.14 25.77 1.83
C LEU A 57 -8.40 25.76 3.33
N GLU A 58 -9.24 26.65 3.85
CA GLU A 58 -9.70 26.64 5.25
C GLU A 58 -10.40 25.33 5.60
N LEU A 59 -11.30 24.86 4.73
CA LEU A 59 -11.95 23.57 4.91
C LEU A 59 -10.95 22.40 4.87
N ALA A 60 -10.00 22.42 3.93
CA ALA A 60 -8.96 21.39 3.86
C ALA A 60 -8.18 21.33 5.18
N ASN A 61 -7.76 22.49 5.70
CA ASN A 61 -7.08 22.59 6.99
C ASN A 61 -7.94 22.05 8.14
N LYS A 62 -9.24 22.34 8.15
CA LYS A 62 -10.18 21.77 9.13
C LYS A 62 -10.19 20.23 9.07
N PHE A 63 -10.22 19.64 7.88
CA PHE A 63 -10.15 18.17 7.77
C PHE A 63 -8.88 17.60 8.39
N PHE A 64 -7.71 18.20 8.16
CA PHE A 64 -6.46 17.77 8.80
C PHE A 64 -6.50 17.92 10.33
N MET A 65 -7.05 19.02 10.84
CA MET A 65 -7.19 19.25 12.29
C MET A 65 -8.14 18.24 12.95
N ASP A 66 -9.23 17.90 12.27
CA ASP A 66 -10.23 16.94 12.74
C ASP A 66 -9.79 15.46 12.54
N GLY A 67 -8.54 15.21 12.10
CA GLY A 67 -8.02 13.86 11.84
C GLY A 67 -8.57 13.19 10.59
N ASN A 68 -9.33 13.91 9.76
CA ASN A 68 -9.89 13.45 8.50
C ASN A 68 -8.88 13.60 7.34
N PHE A 69 -7.68 13.03 7.50
CA PHE A 69 -6.54 13.23 6.60
C PHE A 69 -6.88 12.97 5.12
N ASN A 70 -7.50 11.83 4.81
CA ASN A 70 -7.80 11.49 3.42
C ASN A 70 -8.79 12.47 2.77
N LYS A 71 -9.78 12.99 3.50
CA LYS A 71 -10.68 14.04 2.99
C LYS A 71 -9.92 15.34 2.71
N GLY A 72 -8.92 15.66 3.53
CA GLY A 72 -8.02 16.78 3.29
C GLY A 72 -7.23 16.59 2.00
N VAL A 73 -6.62 15.42 1.81
CA VAL A 73 -5.86 15.07 0.58
C VAL A 73 -6.76 15.09 -0.65
N ASP A 74 -7.95 14.48 -0.60
CA ASP A 74 -8.95 14.48 -1.67
C ASP A 74 -9.33 15.92 -2.07
N LEU A 75 -9.47 16.83 -1.10
CA LEU A 75 -9.78 18.24 -1.37
C LEU A 75 -8.59 18.96 -2.02
N TYR A 76 -7.36 18.73 -1.55
CA TYR A 76 -6.15 19.25 -2.20
C TYR A 76 -6.04 18.78 -3.65
N GLU A 77 -6.32 17.51 -3.93
CA GLU A 77 -6.31 16.99 -5.29
C GLU A 77 -7.32 17.71 -6.19
N LYS A 78 -8.55 17.92 -5.71
CA LYS A 78 -9.57 18.69 -6.43
C LYS A 78 -9.13 20.12 -6.68
N LEU A 79 -8.52 20.77 -5.69
CA LEU A 79 -8.01 22.14 -5.83
C LEU A 79 -6.87 22.22 -6.84
N ILE A 80 -5.93 21.27 -6.86
CA ILE A 80 -4.84 21.23 -7.84
C ILE A 80 -5.38 21.12 -9.27
N ASN A 81 -6.42 20.30 -9.48
CA ASN A 81 -7.05 20.15 -10.80
C ASN A 81 -7.85 21.40 -11.21
N THR A 82 -8.51 22.06 -10.26
CA THR A 82 -9.34 23.25 -10.51
C THR A 82 -8.49 24.51 -10.73
N TYR A 83 -7.45 24.67 -9.91
CA TYR A 83 -6.56 25.83 -9.87
C TYR A 83 -5.15 25.45 -10.34
N ASN A 84 -5.04 24.90 -11.55
CA ASN A 84 -3.79 24.36 -12.10
C ASN A 84 -2.61 25.36 -12.10
N ASN A 85 -2.88 26.65 -12.27
CA ASN A 85 -1.89 27.74 -12.20
C ASN A 85 -1.25 27.86 -10.80
N TYR A 86 -1.88 27.33 -9.76
CA TYR A 86 -1.41 27.31 -8.37
C TYR A 86 -0.92 25.94 -7.93
N SER A 87 -0.78 24.97 -8.84
CA SER A 87 -0.42 23.58 -8.54
C SER A 87 0.86 23.45 -7.71
N ILE A 88 1.90 24.23 -7.99
CA ILE A 88 3.16 24.22 -7.22
C ILE A 88 2.91 24.64 -5.76
N ASP A 89 2.18 25.73 -5.55
CA ASP A 89 1.89 26.22 -4.19
C ASP A 89 1.00 25.24 -3.42
N LEU A 90 -0.04 24.72 -4.07
CA LEU A 90 -0.96 23.75 -3.47
C LEU A 90 -0.26 22.44 -3.11
N LEU A 91 0.59 21.91 -4.00
CA LEU A 91 1.38 20.72 -3.72
C LEU A 91 2.43 20.97 -2.62
N ALA A 92 3.06 22.15 -2.59
CA ALA A 92 3.98 22.50 -1.52
C ALA A 92 3.28 22.61 -0.15
N MET A 93 2.05 23.13 -0.11
CA MET A 93 1.21 23.13 1.10
C MET A 93 0.80 21.71 1.51
N LEU A 94 0.44 20.85 0.54
CA LEU A 94 0.12 19.46 0.80
C LEU A 94 1.32 18.67 1.34
N TYR A 95 2.53 18.93 0.83
CA TYR A 95 3.77 18.39 1.37
C TYR A 95 3.89 18.68 2.87
N ASP A 96 3.65 19.92 3.29
CA ASP A 96 3.72 20.29 4.71
C ASP A 96 2.71 19.50 5.57
N LYS A 97 1.57 19.06 5.00
CA LYS A 97 0.63 18.17 5.68
C LYS A 97 1.16 16.74 5.81
N TYR A 98 1.78 16.19 4.76
CA TYR A 98 2.46 14.90 4.85
C TYR A 98 3.59 14.92 5.89
N GLN A 99 4.34 16.01 5.98
CA GLN A 99 5.40 16.15 6.99
C GLN A 99 4.89 16.12 8.43
N ILE A 100 3.67 16.60 8.69
CA ILE A 100 3.04 16.48 10.01
C ILE A 100 2.78 15.01 10.34
N LEU A 101 2.30 14.22 9.38
CA LEU A 101 2.08 12.77 9.56
C LEU A 101 3.39 12.03 9.82
N GLU A 102 4.42 12.28 9.01
CA GLU A 102 5.73 11.64 9.18
C GLU A 102 6.38 11.97 10.53
N LYS A 103 6.32 13.24 10.97
CA LYS A 103 6.82 13.66 12.30
C LYS A 103 6.10 12.96 13.46
N ASN A 104 4.86 12.53 13.23
CA ASN A 104 4.07 11.74 14.18
C ASN A 104 4.24 10.23 13.97
N ASN A 105 5.29 9.80 13.25
CA ASN A 105 5.59 8.39 12.96
C ASN A 105 4.45 7.64 12.25
N ALA A 106 3.72 8.32 11.37
CA ALA A 106 2.72 7.67 10.52
C ALA A 106 3.37 6.55 9.70
N ASP A 107 2.75 5.37 9.72
CA ASP A 107 3.09 4.27 8.82
C ASP A 107 2.64 4.57 7.38
N ARG A 108 3.13 3.79 6.41
CA ARG A 108 2.78 3.98 4.98
C ARG A 108 1.27 3.95 4.73
N TYR A 109 0.53 3.17 5.52
CA TYR A 109 -0.92 3.12 5.44
C TYR A 109 -1.55 4.46 5.75
N THR A 110 -1.19 5.04 6.90
CA THR A 110 -1.68 6.36 7.31
C THR A 110 -1.15 7.46 6.39
N LEU A 111 0.08 7.34 5.89
CA LEU A 111 0.72 8.35 5.08
C LEU A 111 0.12 8.47 3.67
N TYR A 112 -0.12 7.34 2.99
CA TYR A 112 -0.67 7.36 1.63
C TYR A 112 -1.52 6.15 1.23
N GLN A 113 -1.30 4.93 1.75
CA GLN A 113 -2.01 3.77 1.18
C GLN A 113 -3.51 3.81 1.49
N SER A 114 -3.92 4.38 2.63
CA SER A 114 -5.33 4.56 2.99
C SER A 114 -6.08 5.51 2.07
N HIS A 115 -5.38 6.32 1.27
CA HIS A 115 -5.97 7.11 0.19
C HIS A 115 -6.41 6.25 -1.00
N PHE A 116 -5.89 5.03 -1.14
CA PHE A 116 -6.20 4.14 -2.26
C PHE A 116 -6.98 2.89 -1.83
N TYR A 117 -6.77 2.44 -0.60
CA TYR A 117 -7.30 1.18 -0.09
C TYR A 117 -7.88 1.34 1.31
N ASP A 118 -9.10 0.84 1.50
CA ASP A 118 -9.55 0.37 2.80
C ASP A 118 -9.24 -1.13 2.90
N PHE A 119 -8.33 -1.49 3.79
CA PHE A 119 -7.97 -2.90 3.99
C PHE A 119 -9.04 -3.70 4.74
N CYS A 120 -10.09 -3.08 5.29
CA CYS A 120 -11.18 -3.74 5.99
C CYS A 120 -10.70 -4.82 7.00
N ILE A 121 -9.63 -4.53 7.76
CA ILE A 121 -9.07 -5.45 8.74
C ILE A 121 -9.95 -5.45 9.99
N ASN A 122 -10.40 -6.63 10.41
CA ASN A 122 -11.17 -6.74 11.64
C ASN A 122 -10.25 -6.57 12.87
N PRO A 123 -10.70 -5.90 13.95
CA PRO A 123 -9.87 -5.70 15.15
C PRO A 123 -9.32 -6.97 15.79
N ASN A 124 -9.98 -8.12 15.58
CA ASN A 124 -9.58 -9.42 16.12
C ASN A 124 -8.75 -10.26 15.13
N SER A 125 -8.42 -9.73 13.95
CA SER A 125 -7.64 -10.45 12.94
C SER A 125 -6.19 -10.64 13.38
N LYS A 126 -5.62 -11.81 13.10
CA LYS A 126 -4.19 -12.02 13.15
C LYS A 126 -3.54 -11.34 11.95
N VAL A 127 -2.76 -10.29 12.20
CA VAL A 127 -2.12 -9.48 11.16
C VAL A 127 -0.60 -9.61 11.29
N LEU A 128 0.04 -10.09 10.23
CA LEU A 128 1.49 -10.18 10.15
C LEU A 128 2.05 -9.06 9.27
N ASP A 129 2.96 -8.27 9.83
CA ASP A 129 3.79 -7.32 9.08
C ASP A 129 5.14 -7.96 8.77
N ILE A 130 5.37 -8.25 7.49
CA ILE A 130 6.62 -8.86 6.99
C ILE A 130 7.56 -7.73 6.56
N GLY A 131 8.78 -7.75 7.09
CA GLY A 131 9.76 -6.68 6.91
C GLY A 131 9.38 -5.43 7.68
N SER A 132 8.89 -5.58 8.92
CA SER A 132 8.29 -4.48 9.69
C SER A 132 9.25 -3.32 9.96
N GLY A 133 10.56 -3.57 9.95
CA GLY A 133 11.59 -2.54 9.96
C GLY A 133 11.46 -1.58 11.13
N ASN A 134 11.57 -0.28 10.84
CA ASN A 134 11.59 0.79 11.85
C ASN A 134 10.25 1.55 11.97
N ILE A 135 9.28 1.30 11.10
CA ILE A 135 7.93 1.88 11.16
C ILE A 135 6.94 0.74 10.88
N PRO A 136 6.62 -0.09 11.89
CA PRO A 136 5.72 -1.21 11.72
C PRO A 136 4.31 -0.76 11.31
N PHE A 137 3.66 -1.59 10.51
CA PHE A 137 2.27 -1.40 10.11
C PHE A 137 1.35 -1.32 11.33
N ARG A 138 0.51 -0.28 11.36
CA ARG A 138 -0.27 0.08 12.55
C ARG A 138 -1.19 -1.04 13.04
N TYR A 139 -1.78 -1.80 12.11
CA TYR A 139 -2.70 -2.89 12.42
C TYR A 139 -2.02 -4.24 12.65
N ALA A 140 -0.69 -4.32 12.56
CA ALA A 140 0.04 -5.56 12.83
C ALA A 140 -0.19 -6.05 14.26
N THR A 141 -0.44 -7.35 14.41
CA THR A 141 -0.45 -8.04 15.72
C THR A 141 0.82 -8.84 15.93
N PHE A 142 1.52 -9.19 14.83
CA PHE A 142 2.82 -9.86 14.80
C PHE A 142 3.75 -9.12 13.85
N LEU A 143 5.03 -9.07 14.21
CA LEU A 143 6.09 -8.52 13.37
C LEU A 143 7.00 -9.65 12.91
N ALA A 144 7.39 -9.64 11.64
CA ALA A 144 8.39 -10.54 11.08
C ALA A 144 9.47 -9.73 10.36
N ASP A 145 10.74 -10.04 10.61
CA ASP A 145 11.86 -9.40 9.94
C ASP A 145 13.02 -10.39 9.77
N ILE A 146 13.83 -10.22 8.74
CA ILE A 146 14.98 -11.11 8.46
C ILE A 146 16.09 -10.92 9.49
N SER A 147 16.17 -9.73 10.09
CA SER A 147 17.11 -9.43 11.15
C SER A 147 16.45 -8.52 12.18
N VAL A 148 16.52 -8.87 13.46
CA VAL A 148 16.01 -8.02 14.55
C VAL A 148 17.12 -7.29 15.31
N ASP A 149 18.39 -7.56 14.95
CA ASP A 149 19.59 -7.07 15.65
C ASP A 149 20.68 -6.50 14.70
N GLU A 150 20.56 -6.62 13.37
CA GLU A 150 21.50 -6.04 12.39
C GLU A 150 20.83 -4.97 11.51
N ASP A 151 21.25 -3.72 11.63
CA ASP A 151 20.53 -2.57 11.02
C ASP A 151 20.89 -2.31 9.54
N ASP A 152 21.96 -2.93 9.04
CA ASP A 152 22.49 -2.70 7.69
C ASP A 152 21.74 -3.45 6.58
N TYR A 153 20.91 -4.43 6.93
CA TYR A 153 20.14 -5.21 5.95
C TYR A 153 18.71 -4.69 5.83
N GLY A 154 18.37 -4.12 4.67
CA GLY A 154 16.98 -3.82 4.29
C GLY A 154 16.33 -2.60 4.97
N ARG A 155 17.02 -1.89 5.87
CA ARG A 155 16.46 -0.74 6.63
C ARG A 155 17.10 0.62 6.31
N ALA A 156 17.90 0.70 5.26
CA ALA A 156 18.67 1.91 4.92
C ALA A 156 19.44 2.49 6.13
N GLY A 157 19.96 1.62 7.00
CA GLY A 157 20.71 1.99 8.20
C GLY A 157 19.87 2.44 9.40
N LYS A 158 18.55 2.31 9.36
CA LYS A 158 17.69 2.60 10.52
C LYS A 158 17.53 1.36 11.42
N PRO A 159 17.46 1.54 12.75
CA PRO A 159 17.31 0.43 13.66
C PRO A 159 15.93 -0.21 13.59
N PHE A 160 15.88 -1.52 13.79
CA PHE A 160 14.62 -2.23 13.99
C PHE A 160 13.85 -1.68 15.20
N VAL A 161 12.53 -1.51 15.07
CA VAL A 161 11.69 -1.07 16.19
C VAL A 161 10.95 -2.27 16.79
N LYS A 162 11.47 -2.77 17.92
CA LYS A 162 10.77 -3.73 18.78
C LYS A 162 9.62 -3.02 19.49
N LEU A 163 8.39 -3.38 19.18
CA LEU A 163 7.22 -2.92 19.92
C LEU A 163 6.93 -3.91 21.06
N LYS A 164 7.09 -3.48 22.32
CA LYS A 164 6.97 -4.36 23.50
C LYS A 164 5.68 -5.19 23.55
N GLU A 165 4.60 -4.67 22.97
CA GLU A 165 3.29 -5.31 22.97
C GLU A 165 3.04 -6.21 21.75
N LYS A 166 3.94 -6.23 20.77
CA LYS A 166 3.80 -7.03 19.55
C LYS A 166 4.93 -8.05 19.44
N PRO A 167 4.63 -9.37 19.42
CA PRO A 167 5.65 -10.38 19.20
C PRO A 167 6.39 -10.13 17.88
N ALA A 168 7.72 -10.11 17.94
CA ALA A 168 8.60 -10.00 16.78
C ALA A 168 9.31 -11.34 16.55
N ILE A 169 9.25 -11.84 15.33
CA ILE A 169 9.83 -13.12 14.91
C ILE A 169 10.91 -12.84 13.87
N GLN A 170 12.12 -13.33 14.12
CA GLN A 170 13.17 -13.28 13.12
C GLN A 170 12.99 -14.45 12.14
N CYS A 171 12.68 -14.16 10.87
CA CYS A 171 12.50 -15.17 9.84
C CYS A 171 12.72 -14.63 8.42
N ASP A 172 13.03 -15.53 7.49
CA ASP A 172 13.09 -15.21 6.06
C ASP A 172 11.69 -15.35 5.45
N ILE A 173 11.29 -14.42 4.58
CA ILE A 173 10.02 -14.47 3.85
C ILE A 173 9.88 -15.73 2.99
N GLU A 174 11.00 -16.35 2.63
CA GLU A 174 11.05 -17.62 1.88
C GLU A 174 10.79 -18.86 2.76
N LYS A 175 10.67 -18.69 4.08
CA LYS A 175 10.33 -19.76 5.04
C LYS A 175 9.70 -19.17 6.32
N LEU A 176 8.40 -18.96 6.28
CA LEU A 176 7.65 -18.32 7.37
C LEU A 176 7.17 -19.38 8.39
N PRO A 177 7.41 -19.19 9.71
CA PRO A 177 7.15 -20.20 10.75
C PRO A 177 5.67 -20.24 11.18
N PHE A 178 4.75 -20.19 10.22
CA PHE A 178 3.30 -20.24 10.45
C PHE A 178 2.67 -21.41 9.70
N LYS A 179 1.58 -21.94 10.24
CA LYS A 179 0.76 -22.96 9.58
C LYS A 179 -0.01 -22.37 8.40
N ASP A 180 -0.53 -23.26 7.57
CA ASP A 180 -1.35 -22.88 6.43
C ASP A 180 -2.57 -22.08 6.88
N LYS A 181 -2.77 -20.92 6.25
CA LYS A 181 -3.87 -19.97 6.53
C LYS A 181 -4.01 -19.56 8.01
N GLU A 182 -2.93 -19.64 8.79
CA GLU A 182 -2.91 -19.21 10.18
C GLU A 182 -3.10 -17.70 10.34
N ILE A 183 -2.63 -16.91 9.37
CA ILE A 183 -2.68 -15.45 9.37
C ILE A 183 -3.92 -14.97 8.61
N ASP A 184 -4.67 -14.06 9.21
CA ASP A 184 -5.87 -13.50 8.56
C ASP A 184 -5.49 -12.46 7.51
N PHE A 185 -4.48 -11.63 7.79
CA PHE A 185 -3.98 -10.61 6.86
C PHE A 185 -2.46 -10.49 6.92
N VAL A 186 -1.79 -10.59 5.77
CA VAL A 186 -0.37 -10.23 5.63
C VAL A 186 -0.24 -8.83 5.05
N TYR A 187 0.58 -8.00 5.67
CA TYR A 187 1.10 -6.77 5.09
C TYR A 187 2.57 -6.99 4.73
N CYS A 188 2.92 -6.79 3.46
CA CYS A 188 4.26 -7.00 2.94
C CYS A 188 4.63 -5.81 2.05
N SER A 189 5.39 -4.86 2.60
CA SER A 189 5.73 -3.60 1.91
C SER A 189 7.24 -3.44 1.86
N HIS A 190 7.76 -3.27 0.64
CA HIS A 190 9.19 -3.12 0.37
C HIS A 190 10.04 -4.31 0.85
N VAL A 191 9.62 -5.53 0.54
CA VAL A 191 10.34 -6.77 0.91
C VAL A 191 10.62 -7.67 -0.29
N LEU A 192 9.60 -7.92 -1.13
CA LEU A 192 9.69 -8.90 -2.21
C LEU A 192 10.78 -8.57 -3.24
N GLU A 193 11.08 -7.28 -3.46
CA GLU A 193 12.15 -6.84 -4.36
C GLU A 193 13.55 -7.30 -3.93
N HIS A 194 13.73 -7.68 -2.66
CA HIS A 194 15.00 -8.17 -2.10
C HIS A 194 15.13 -9.70 -2.11
N SER A 195 14.05 -10.43 -2.38
CA SER A 195 14.01 -11.89 -2.23
C SER A 195 15.07 -12.59 -3.09
N LYS A 196 15.73 -13.62 -2.52
CA LYS A 196 16.68 -14.47 -3.24
C LYS A 196 15.93 -15.41 -4.19
N ASN A 197 14.78 -15.91 -3.75
CA ASN A 197 13.89 -16.77 -4.50
C ASN A 197 12.43 -16.26 -4.39
N PRO A 198 12.02 -15.35 -5.30
CA PRO A 198 10.68 -14.77 -5.26
C PRO A 198 9.56 -15.81 -5.43
N ASP A 199 9.82 -16.96 -6.05
CA ASP A 199 8.84 -18.05 -6.15
C ASP A 199 8.51 -18.62 -4.78
N LYS A 200 9.54 -18.92 -3.98
CA LYS A 200 9.36 -19.40 -2.60
C LYS A 200 8.70 -18.34 -1.72
N ALA A 201 9.13 -17.09 -1.80
CA ALA A 201 8.52 -16.00 -1.04
C ALA A 201 7.03 -15.84 -1.34
N CYS A 202 6.64 -15.82 -2.62
CA CYS A 202 5.24 -15.71 -3.00
C CYS A 202 4.41 -16.92 -2.53
N LYS A 203 4.95 -18.15 -2.69
CA LYS A 203 4.30 -19.37 -2.19
C LYS A 203 4.08 -19.34 -0.69
N GLU A 204 5.08 -18.91 0.08
CA GLU A 204 4.97 -18.82 1.54
C GLU A 204 3.92 -17.79 1.98
N ILE A 205 3.92 -16.59 1.40
CA ILE A 205 2.90 -15.56 1.69
C ILE A 205 1.49 -16.12 1.41
N ILE A 206 1.30 -16.78 0.26
CA ILE A 206 0.02 -17.38 -0.11
C ILE A 206 -0.34 -18.51 0.86
N ARG A 207 0.63 -19.35 1.25
CA ARG A 207 0.39 -20.50 2.13
C ARG A 207 -0.08 -20.06 3.50
N ILE A 208 0.59 -19.10 4.13
CA ILE A 208 0.34 -18.74 5.53
C ILE A 208 -0.90 -17.84 5.73
N ALA A 209 -1.37 -17.13 4.69
CA ALA A 209 -2.34 -16.05 4.87
C ALA A 209 -3.62 -16.20 4.05
N LYS A 210 -4.76 -15.80 4.63
CA LYS A 210 -6.07 -15.81 3.96
C LYS A 210 -6.20 -14.69 2.93
N ARG A 211 -5.65 -13.51 3.22
CA ARG A 211 -5.59 -12.33 2.36
C ARG A 211 -4.37 -11.48 2.72
N GLY A 212 -4.09 -10.45 1.94
CA GLY A 212 -3.01 -9.54 2.28
C GLY A 212 -2.85 -8.39 1.31
N PHE A 213 -1.89 -7.54 1.62
CA PHE A 213 -1.46 -6.41 0.80
C PHE A 213 0.03 -6.51 0.52
N ILE A 214 0.40 -6.34 -0.74
CA ILE A 214 1.77 -6.30 -1.21
C ILE A 214 2.02 -4.91 -1.78
N GLU A 215 3.13 -4.28 -1.38
CA GLU A 215 3.64 -3.08 -2.01
C GLU A 215 5.14 -3.20 -2.29
N VAL A 216 5.54 -2.80 -3.49
CA VAL A 216 6.94 -2.73 -3.91
C VAL A 216 7.16 -1.49 -4.78
N PRO A 217 8.37 -0.92 -4.86
CA PRO A 217 8.62 0.23 -5.71
C PRO A 217 8.47 -0.19 -7.17
N THR A 218 7.88 0.67 -7.98
CA THR A 218 7.90 0.47 -9.43
C THR A 218 9.33 0.59 -9.94
N ARG A 219 9.61 -0.04 -11.09
CA ARG A 219 10.87 0.18 -11.82
C ARG A 219 11.11 1.67 -12.09
N ALA A 220 10.06 2.42 -12.41
CA ALA A 220 10.15 3.86 -12.65
C ALA A 220 10.62 4.63 -11.41
N LYS A 221 10.01 4.38 -10.23
CA LYS A 221 10.44 4.99 -8.97
C LYS A 221 11.90 4.65 -8.67
N ASP A 222 12.27 3.37 -8.82
CA ASP A 222 13.63 2.91 -8.59
C ASP A 222 14.67 3.59 -9.49
N MET A 223 14.32 3.77 -10.76
CA MET A 223 15.19 4.43 -11.74
C MET A 223 15.29 5.94 -11.50
N LEU A 224 14.17 6.61 -11.21
CA LEU A 224 14.13 8.07 -11.02
C LEU A 224 14.80 8.49 -9.70
N LEU A 225 14.60 7.73 -8.63
CA LEU A 225 15.13 8.02 -7.31
C LEU A 225 16.44 7.28 -7.02
N ASN A 226 16.98 6.51 -7.98
CA ASN A 226 18.21 5.74 -7.81
C ASN A 226 18.22 4.78 -6.60
N THR A 227 17.06 4.24 -6.21
CA THR A 227 16.93 3.44 -4.98
C THR A 227 17.36 2.00 -5.15
N ALA A 228 17.17 1.40 -6.32
CA ALA A 228 17.37 -0.04 -6.51
C ALA A 228 18.76 -0.51 -6.08
N LYS A 229 19.83 0.13 -6.57
CA LYS A 229 21.20 -0.24 -6.18
C LYS A 229 21.49 0.06 -4.72
N GLN A 230 21.09 1.24 -4.24
CA GLN A 230 21.38 1.69 -2.87
C GLN A 230 20.73 0.77 -1.83
N SER A 231 19.53 0.26 -2.13
CA SER A 231 18.76 -0.62 -1.26
C SER A 231 18.98 -2.12 -1.56
N ASN A 232 19.87 -2.47 -2.47
CA ASN A 232 20.12 -3.86 -2.89
C ASN A 232 18.86 -4.58 -3.43
N HIS A 233 18.01 -3.88 -4.20
CA HIS A 233 16.89 -4.51 -4.90
C HIS A 233 17.44 -5.47 -5.97
N LYS A 234 16.83 -6.65 -6.05
CA LYS A 234 17.17 -7.67 -7.05
C LYS A 234 16.17 -7.70 -8.20
N TRP A 235 14.92 -7.36 -7.91
CA TRP A 235 13.81 -7.50 -8.84
C TRP A 235 13.15 -6.14 -9.09
N ALA A 236 12.96 -5.81 -10.35
CA ALA A 236 11.87 -4.92 -10.77
C ALA A 236 10.58 -5.75 -10.75
N ILE A 237 9.53 -5.23 -10.13
CA ILE A 237 8.25 -5.93 -10.03
C ILE A 237 7.18 -5.02 -10.62
N ASP A 238 6.44 -5.54 -11.59
CA ASP A 238 5.32 -4.87 -12.24
C ASP A 238 4.01 -5.64 -11.96
N LEU A 239 2.86 -4.96 -12.00
CA LEU A 239 1.55 -5.60 -11.93
C LEU A 239 0.87 -5.53 -13.29
N VAL A 240 0.88 -6.65 -14.02
CA VAL A 240 0.31 -6.75 -15.37
C VAL A 240 -0.86 -7.73 -15.35
N ASN A 241 -2.06 -7.28 -15.72
CA ASN A 241 -3.27 -8.11 -15.72
C ASN A 241 -3.47 -8.88 -14.40
N ASN A 242 -3.34 -8.17 -13.27
CA ASN A 242 -3.43 -8.72 -11.91
C ASN A 242 -2.43 -9.85 -11.61
N THR A 243 -1.27 -9.83 -12.26
CA THR A 243 -0.16 -10.77 -12.06
C THR A 243 1.10 -9.98 -11.72
N LEU A 244 1.75 -10.32 -10.60
CA LEU A 244 3.06 -9.77 -10.27
C LEU A 244 4.12 -10.35 -11.21
N VAL A 245 4.80 -9.50 -11.96
CA VAL A 245 5.84 -9.88 -12.91
C VAL A 245 7.19 -9.45 -12.36
N PHE A 246 7.99 -10.41 -11.95
CA PHE A 246 9.34 -10.20 -11.44
C PHE A 246 10.31 -10.23 -12.61
N THR A 247 11.08 -9.17 -12.80
CA THR A 247 12.17 -9.08 -13.78
C THR A 247 13.45 -8.75 -13.04
N LYS A 248 14.47 -9.61 -13.17
CA LYS A 248 15.76 -9.36 -12.51
C LYS A 248 16.39 -8.08 -13.05
N TYR A 249 16.86 -7.20 -12.17
CA TYR A 249 17.58 -6.00 -12.59
C TYR A 249 18.90 -6.38 -13.29
N SER A 250 19.15 -5.75 -14.44
CA SER A 250 20.47 -5.79 -15.07
C SER A 250 21.45 -4.85 -14.34
N GLU A 251 22.75 -5.05 -14.52
CA GLU A 251 23.78 -4.15 -13.97
C GLU A 251 23.65 -2.70 -14.46
N LYS A 252 23.04 -2.52 -15.63
CA LYS A 252 22.76 -1.19 -16.20
C LYS A 252 21.54 -0.57 -15.54
N ASP A 253 20.43 -1.32 -15.48
CA ASP A 253 19.14 -0.81 -15.00
C ASP A 253 19.13 -0.49 -13.52
N ILE A 254 19.82 -1.29 -12.71
CA ILE A 254 19.89 -1.10 -11.25
C ILE A 254 20.50 0.26 -10.85
N LYS A 255 21.32 0.86 -11.73
CA LYS A 255 21.99 2.15 -11.52
C LYS A 255 21.09 3.36 -11.78
N GLY A 256 19.86 3.15 -12.27
CA GLY A 256 18.90 4.21 -12.54
C GLY A 256 19.42 5.28 -13.50
N ILE A 257 19.05 6.54 -13.22
CA ILE A 257 19.52 7.72 -13.99
C ILE A 257 20.94 8.18 -13.61
N LYS A 258 21.63 7.45 -12.72
CA LYS A 258 23.02 7.72 -12.30
C LYS A 258 23.25 9.07 -11.61
N THR A 259 22.20 9.68 -11.07
CA THR A 259 22.28 10.85 -10.18
C THR A 259 21.30 10.75 -9.01
N ASN A 260 21.74 11.13 -7.81
CA ASN A 260 20.88 11.15 -6.62
C ASN A 260 20.05 12.43 -6.49
N LEU A 261 20.04 13.29 -7.52
CA LEU A 261 19.41 14.61 -7.49
C LEU A 261 17.93 14.55 -7.07
N LEU A 262 17.12 13.72 -7.74
CA LEU A 262 15.69 13.62 -7.43
C LEU A 262 15.46 13.03 -6.04
N MET A 263 16.30 12.09 -5.60
CA MET A 263 16.25 11.61 -4.22
C MET A 263 16.57 12.73 -3.22
N SER A 264 17.60 13.54 -3.47
CA SER A 264 17.94 14.66 -2.58
C SER A 264 16.83 15.72 -2.51
N MET A 265 16.18 16.00 -3.64
CA MET A 265 15.00 16.87 -3.69
C MET A 265 13.85 16.29 -2.88
N HIS A 266 13.70 14.95 -2.88
CA HIS A 266 12.65 14.28 -2.14
C HIS A 266 12.87 14.32 -0.62
N VAL A 267 14.06 13.91 -0.16
CA VAL A 267 14.36 13.74 1.27
C VAL A 267 14.66 15.05 1.99
N ASN A 268 15.09 16.09 1.26
CA ASN A 268 15.42 17.40 1.84
C ASN A 268 15.07 18.55 0.88
N PRO A 269 13.78 18.78 0.59
CA PRO A 269 13.36 19.83 -0.33
C PRO A 269 13.70 21.22 0.21
N GLN A 270 14.35 22.04 -0.61
CA GLN A 270 14.75 23.43 -0.32
C GLN A 270 13.82 24.46 -0.97
N THR A 271 13.08 24.07 -2.02
CA THR A 271 12.18 24.97 -2.76
C THR A 271 10.73 24.48 -2.75
N LYS A 272 9.79 25.37 -3.07
CA LYS A 272 8.37 24.99 -3.29
C LYS A 272 8.23 23.93 -4.39
N ARG A 273 9.07 23.97 -5.42
CA ARG A 273 9.04 22.99 -6.52
C ARG A 273 9.46 21.60 -6.05
N GLU A 274 10.47 21.52 -5.20
CA GLU A 274 10.94 20.25 -4.62
C GLU A 274 9.93 19.71 -3.61
N LYS A 275 9.32 20.57 -2.78
CA LYS A 275 8.18 20.17 -1.93
C LYS A 275 7.02 19.62 -2.78
N ALA A 276 6.69 20.31 -3.87
CA ALA A 276 5.63 19.88 -4.76
C ALA A 276 5.94 18.52 -5.42
N PHE A 277 7.19 18.32 -5.83
CA PHE A 277 7.68 17.03 -6.31
C PHE A 277 7.53 15.93 -5.24
N SER A 278 7.96 16.16 -4.00
CA SER A 278 7.77 15.21 -2.90
C SER A 278 6.31 14.90 -2.62
N ALA A 279 5.42 15.91 -2.61
CA ALA A 279 3.99 15.68 -2.42
C ALA A 279 3.40 14.78 -3.50
N LEU A 280 3.85 14.90 -4.76
CA LEU A 280 3.39 14.04 -5.85
C LEU A 280 3.76 12.57 -5.63
N LEU A 281 4.91 12.27 -5.03
CA LEU A 281 5.30 10.88 -4.74
C LEU A 281 4.33 10.19 -3.78
N TYR A 282 3.73 10.94 -2.85
CA TYR A 282 2.69 10.42 -1.93
C TYR A 282 1.29 10.48 -2.55
N LEU A 283 0.92 11.61 -3.15
CA LEU A 283 -0.40 11.84 -3.74
C LEU A 283 -0.68 10.90 -4.93
N ARG A 284 0.37 10.45 -5.64
CA ARG A 284 0.33 9.49 -6.75
C ARG A 284 1.09 8.22 -6.42
N ALA A 285 1.07 7.81 -5.14
CA ALA A 285 1.81 6.63 -4.71
C ALA A 285 1.43 5.36 -5.50
N ASP A 286 0.21 5.27 -6.03
CA ASP A 286 -0.27 4.20 -6.92
C ASP A 286 0.47 4.11 -8.27
N PHE A 287 1.10 5.20 -8.73
CA PHE A 287 1.97 5.21 -9.90
C PHE A 287 3.43 4.91 -9.56
N PHE A 288 3.86 5.23 -8.34
CA PHE A 288 5.25 5.07 -7.91
C PHE A 288 5.51 3.73 -7.22
N ASN A 289 4.48 3.07 -6.72
CA ASN A 289 4.56 1.74 -6.13
C ASN A 289 3.56 0.79 -6.81
N VAL A 290 4.00 -0.44 -7.04
CA VAL A 290 3.08 -1.53 -7.35
C VAL A 290 2.39 -1.92 -6.06
N MET A 291 1.07 -1.80 -6.04
CA MET A 291 0.22 -2.14 -4.90
C MET A 291 -0.77 -3.22 -5.30
N LEU A 292 -0.82 -4.30 -4.53
CA LEU A 292 -1.72 -5.43 -4.74
C LEU A 292 -2.40 -5.85 -3.44
N LEU A 293 -3.68 -5.56 -3.33
CA LEU A 293 -4.57 -6.17 -2.34
C LEU A 293 -5.11 -7.49 -2.92
N TRP A 294 -4.97 -8.59 -2.18
CA TRP A 294 -5.32 -9.93 -2.65
C TRP A 294 -6.08 -10.74 -1.59
N GLU A 295 -6.79 -11.78 -2.04
CA GLU A 295 -7.54 -12.71 -1.20
C GLU A 295 -7.41 -14.14 -1.75
N ASN A 296 -7.28 -15.11 -0.85
CA ASN A 296 -6.97 -16.53 -1.09
C ASN A 296 -5.61 -16.80 -1.73
N SER A 297 -5.31 -16.18 -2.87
CA SER A 297 -4.05 -16.27 -3.59
C SER A 297 -3.84 -15.08 -4.52
N PHE A 298 -2.64 -14.94 -5.08
CA PHE A 298 -2.34 -14.01 -6.16
C PHE A 298 -1.48 -14.70 -7.23
N LYS A 299 -1.52 -14.16 -8.45
CA LYS A 299 -0.73 -14.67 -9.59
C LYS A 299 0.62 -13.98 -9.63
N TYR A 300 1.65 -14.71 -9.98
CA TYR A 300 2.97 -14.16 -10.24
C TYR A 300 3.71 -14.92 -11.35
N LYS A 301 4.69 -14.26 -11.97
CA LYS A 301 5.62 -14.81 -12.96
C LYS A 301 7.01 -14.27 -12.69
N ILE A 302 8.03 -15.09 -12.92
CA ILE A 302 9.43 -14.73 -12.68
C ILE A 302 10.21 -14.89 -13.97
N TYR A 303 10.86 -13.80 -14.39
CA TYR A 303 11.75 -13.72 -15.53
C TYR A 303 13.14 -13.31 -15.01
N GLY A 304 14.06 -14.25 -14.97
CA GLY A 304 15.39 -14.09 -14.39
C GLY A 304 16.47 -14.77 -15.19
#